data_AF-A0A7C1UPP6-F1
#
_entry.id   AF-A0A7C1UPP6-F1
#
_cell.length_a   1.000
_cell.length_b   1.000
_cell.length_c   1.000
_cell.angle_alpha   90.00
_cell.angle_beta   90.00
_cell.angle_gamma   90.00
#
_symmetry.space_group_name_H-M   'P 1'
#
loop_
_entity.id
_entity.type
_entity.pdbx_description
1 polymer ?
#
loop_
_entity_poly.entity_id
_entity_poly.type
_entity_poly.pdbx_seq_one_letter_code
_entity_poly.pdbx_strand_id
1 'polypeptide(L)'
;VTGIGGEYNPTRKEALELVDSAETLEKLIDRIVQKDGTRPLVVVTSAKKGDKLIFYSTLKKKFEDGSNLLLVFGTGWGLAEEVLRKADFLLEPIYGIGEYNHLAVRSAVAIVLDRLFGR
;
A
#
# COMPACT_ATOMS: atom_id res chain seq x y z
N VAL A 1 -14.12 4.15 -17.23
CA VAL A 1 -13.95 5.63 -17.29
C VAL A 1 -14.26 6.12 -18.71
N THR A 2 -15.22 7.04 -18.91
CA THR A 2 -15.57 7.57 -20.24
C THR A 2 -15.30 9.08 -20.31
N GLY A 3 -14.91 9.58 -21.49
CA GLY A 3 -14.64 11.00 -21.73
C GLY A 3 -13.40 11.25 -22.58
N ILE A 4 -13.28 12.48 -23.10
CA ILE A 4 -12.25 12.92 -24.08
C ILE A 4 -10.83 12.61 -23.61
N GLY A 5 -10.55 12.76 -22.31
CA GLY A 5 -9.22 12.47 -21.75
C GLY A 5 -8.80 11.00 -21.91
N GLY A 6 -9.76 10.06 -21.89
CA GLY A 6 -9.48 8.64 -22.08
C GLY A 6 -9.36 8.21 -23.54
N GLU A 7 -9.96 8.95 -24.46
CA GLU A 7 -9.74 8.79 -25.91
C GLU A 7 -8.37 9.35 -26.32
N TYR A 8 -8.00 10.51 -25.76
CA TYR A 8 -6.72 11.17 -26.01
C TYR A 8 -5.53 10.39 -25.42
N ASN A 9 -5.70 9.80 -24.23
CA ASN A 9 -4.65 9.02 -23.57
C ASN A 9 -5.19 7.68 -23.04
N PRO A 10 -5.25 6.65 -23.91
CA PRO A 10 -5.76 5.34 -23.56
C PRO A 10 -4.97 4.63 -22.44
N THR A 11 -3.65 4.82 -22.37
CA THR A 11 -2.83 4.19 -21.32
C THR A 11 -3.08 4.81 -19.95
N ARG A 12 -3.33 6.12 -19.88
CA ARG A 12 -3.79 6.78 -18.65
C ARG A 12 -5.18 6.28 -18.24
N LYS A 13 -6.07 6.05 -19.20
CA LYS A 13 -7.41 5.50 -18.92
C LYS A 13 -7.31 4.13 -18.26
N GLU A 14 -6.51 3.22 -18.82
CA GLU A 14 -6.28 1.88 -18.27
C GLU A 14 -5.76 1.94 -16.82
N ALA A 15 -4.77 2.79 -16.55
CA ALA A 15 -4.25 2.97 -15.20
C ALA A 15 -5.30 3.52 -14.21
N LEU A 16 -6.19 4.40 -14.68
CA LEU A 16 -7.26 4.98 -13.85
C LEU A 16 -8.44 4.04 -13.63
N GLU A 17 -8.63 3.01 -14.47
CA GLU A 17 -9.66 1.98 -14.25
C GLU A 17 -9.37 1.11 -13.03
N LEU A 18 -8.12 1.08 -12.56
CA LEU A 18 -7.73 0.44 -11.30
C LEU A 18 -8.04 1.28 -10.06
N VAL A 19 -8.36 2.57 -10.23
CA VAL A 19 -8.58 3.49 -9.11
C VAL A 19 -10.00 3.34 -8.61
N ASP A 20 -10.13 3.15 -7.30
CA ASP A 20 -11.39 3.07 -6.58
C ASP A 20 -11.33 3.98 -5.34
N SER A 21 -12.50 4.42 -4.88
CA SER A 21 -12.62 5.31 -3.71
C SER A 21 -13.44 4.63 -2.63
N ALA A 22 -13.04 4.84 -1.38
CA ALA A 22 -13.77 4.41 -0.19
C ALA A 22 -13.68 5.52 0.86
N GLU A 23 -14.70 5.65 1.69
CA GLU A 23 -14.79 6.75 2.67
C GLU A 23 -13.94 6.49 3.92
N THR A 24 -13.68 5.22 4.24
CA THR A 24 -12.86 4.80 5.39
C THR A 24 -12.07 3.54 5.06
N LEU A 25 -11.00 3.30 5.81
CA LEU A 25 -10.20 2.08 5.68
C LEU A 25 -11.05 0.83 6.03
N GLU A 26 -11.91 0.93 7.02
CA GLU A 26 -12.82 -0.13 7.45
C GLU A 26 -13.79 -0.52 6.33
N LYS A 27 -14.45 0.46 5.69
CA LYS A 27 -15.33 0.20 4.54
C LYS A 27 -14.56 -0.44 3.38
N LEU A 28 -13.31 -0.04 3.13
CA LEU A 28 -12.47 -0.66 2.11
C LEU A 28 -12.18 -2.13 2.44
N ILE A 29 -11.83 -2.43 3.69
CA ILE A 29 -11.58 -3.80 4.16
C ILE A 29 -12.85 -4.65 4.02
N ASP A 30 -14.02 -4.13 4.43
CA ASP A 30 -15.29 -4.85 4.29
C ASP A 30 -15.61 -5.16 2.82
N ARG A 31 -15.36 -4.21 1.91
CA ARG A 31 -15.52 -4.42 0.47
C ARG A 31 -14.58 -5.50 -0.07
N ILE A 32 -13.33 -5.51 0.37
CA ILE A 32 -12.35 -6.56 0.00
C ILE A 32 -12.83 -7.92 0.52
N VAL A 33 -13.30 -8.01 1.77
CA VAL A 33 -13.85 -9.25 2.34
C VAL A 33 -15.06 -9.74 1.55
N GLN A 34 -15.99 -8.86 1.18
CA GLN A 34 -17.16 -9.22 0.38
C GLN A 34 -16.78 -9.74 -1.01
N LYS A 35 -15.74 -9.17 -1.62
CA LYS A 35 -15.27 -9.54 -2.96
C LYS A 35 -14.44 -10.82 -2.98
N ASP A 36 -13.50 -10.93 -2.05
CA ASP A 36 -12.44 -11.94 -2.06
C ASP A 36 -12.67 -13.05 -1.02
N GLY A 37 -13.73 -12.94 -0.21
CA GLY A 37 -14.11 -13.90 0.84
C GLY A 37 -13.19 -13.93 2.06
N THR A 38 -12.09 -13.19 2.04
CA THR A 38 -11.05 -13.19 3.07
C THR A 38 -10.62 -11.78 3.41
N ARG A 39 -10.32 -11.53 4.69
CA ARG A 39 -9.81 -10.23 5.14
C ARG A 39 -8.36 -10.07 4.69
N PRO A 40 -7.99 -8.96 4.03
CA PRO A 40 -6.60 -8.71 3.67
C PRO A 40 -5.76 -8.46 4.91
N LEU A 41 -4.47 -8.79 4.83
CA LEU A 41 -3.46 -8.32 5.79
C LEU A 41 -3.22 -6.83 5.53
N VAL A 42 -3.56 -6.01 6.51
CA VAL A 42 -3.37 -4.56 6.47
C VAL A 42 -1.93 -4.26 6.86
N VAL A 43 -1.15 -3.80 5.89
CA VAL A 43 0.26 -3.47 6.06
C VAL A 43 0.47 -1.98 5.84
N VAL A 44 0.86 -1.28 6.90
CA VAL A 44 1.13 0.17 6.85
C VAL A 44 2.60 0.44 6.54
N THR A 45 2.87 1.63 6.00
CA THR A 45 4.23 2.11 5.71
C THR A 45 4.55 3.36 6.53
N SER A 46 5.82 3.51 6.93
CA SER A 46 6.31 4.68 7.66
C SER A 46 7.81 4.86 7.42
N ALA A 47 8.28 6.10 7.52
CA ALA A 47 9.72 6.40 7.62
C ALA A 47 10.28 6.01 9.01
N LYS A 48 9.42 5.87 10.02
CA LYS A 48 9.80 5.53 11.40
C LYS A 48 9.66 4.03 11.64
N LYS A 49 10.55 3.47 12.45
CA LYS A 49 10.35 2.15 13.05
C LYS A 49 9.23 2.20 14.09
N GLY A 50 8.62 1.06 14.35
CA GLY A 50 7.58 0.89 15.35
C GLY A 50 7.31 -0.58 15.62
N ASP A 51 6.24 -0.85 16.35
CA ASP A 51 5.81 -2.20 16.67
C ASP A 51 5.24 -2.93 15.45
N LYS A 52 5.09 -4.26 15.55
CA LYS A 52 4.55 -5.13 14.48
C LYS A 52 5.34 -5.07 13.17
N LEU A 53 6.66 -4.88 13.25
CA LEU A 53 7.54 -4.79 12.08
C LEU A 53 7.48 -6.09 11.25
N ILE A 54 7.36 -5.95 9.93
CA ILE A 54 7.52 -7.05 8.96
C ILE A 54 8.56 -6.66 7.91
N PHE A 55 9.44 -7.62 7.57
CA PHE A 55 10.46 -7.45 6.53
C PHE A 55 9.87 -7.75 5.14
N TYR A 56 10.43 -7.12 4.10
CA TYR A 56 10.01 -7.31 2.70
C TYR A 56 9.97 -8.79 2.30
N SER A 57 11.00 -9.56 2.67
CA SER A 57 11.08 -11.00 2.36
C SER A 57 9.95 -11.81 2.99
N THR A 58 9.57 -11.48 4.22
CA THR A 58 8.50 -12.18 4.95
C THR A 58 7.13 -11.81 4.38
N LEU A 59 6.92 -10.54 4.05
CA LEU A 59 5.67 -10.10 3.42
C LEU A 59 5.50 -10.67 2.01
N LYS A 60 6.58 -10.70 1.23
CA LYS A 60 6.61 -11.34 -0.09
C LYS A 60 6.22 -12.81 0.00
N LYS A 61 6.82 -13.56 0.93
CA LYS A 61 6.46 -14.96 1.16
C LYS A 61 4.98 -15.14 1.51
N LYS A 62 4.42 -14.28 2.38
CA LYS A 62 2.98 -14.34 2.71
C LYS A 62 2.10 -14.14 1.49
N PHE A 63 2.47 -13.23 0.60
CA PHE A 63 1.78 -13.01 -0.67
C PHE A 63 1.87 -14.24 -1.60
N GLU A 64 3.08 -14.80 -1.76
CA GLU A 64 3.31 -16.02 -2.56
C GLU A 64 2.54 -17.23 -2.00
N ASP A 65 2.39 -17.32 -0.68
CA ASP A 65 1.59 -18.34 0.01
C ASP A 65 0.06 -18.08 -0.09
N GLY A 66 -0.38 -17.05 -0.83
CA GLY A 66 -1.79 -16.76 -1.13
C GLY A 66 -2.47 -15.77 -0.20
N SER A 67 -1.74 -15.06 0.66
CA SER A 67 -2.34 -14.02 1.51
C SER A 67 -2.77 -12.81 0.67
N ASN A 68 -4.00 -12.33 0.87
CA ASN A 68 -4.47 -11.06 0.33
C ASN A 68 -3.82 -9.90 1.11
N LEU A 69 -3.26 -8.91 0.43
CA LEU A 69 -2.51 -7.80 1.04
C LEU A 69 -3.16 -6.46 0.74
N LEU A 70 -3.31 -5.61 1.78
CA LEU A 70 -3.66 -4.21 1.65
C LEU A 70 -2.48 -3.35 2.13
N LEU A 71 -1.73 -2.80 1.17
CA LEU A 71 -0.64 -1.85 1.44
C LEU A 71 -1.21 -0.45 1.64
N VAL A 72 -0.90 0.18 2.77
CA VAL A 72 -1.41 1.51 3.13
C VAL A 72 -0.26 2.51 3.19
N PHE A 73 -0.40 3.60 2.43
CA PHE A 73 0.55 4.68 2.35
C PHE A 73 -0.04 5.96 2.92
N GLY A 74 0.69 6.63 3.80
CA GLY A 74 0.30 7.92 4.36
C GLY A 74 0.47 9.07 3.37
N THR A 75 -0.12 10.21 3.68
CA THR A 75 0.09 11.49 2.99
C THR A 75 0.41 12.58 4.01
N GLY A 76 0.87 13.75 3.56
CA GLY A 76 1.23 14.85 4.46
C GLY A 76 2.34 14.45 5.45
N TRP A 77 1.99 14.34 6.73
CA TRP A 77 2.91 14.04 7.84
C TRP A 77 3.00 12.55 8.20
N GLY A 78 2.29 11.67 7.47
CA GLY A 78 2.26 10.23 7.71
C GLY A 78 0.85 9.71 7.96
N LEU A 79 0.76 8.47 8.43
CA LEU A 79 -0.51 7.84 8.80
C LEU A 79 -0.95 8.27 10.21
N ALA A 80 -2.27 8.40 10.40
CA ALA A 80 -2.82 8.64 11.72
C ALA A 80 -2.52 7.47 12.66
N GLU A 81 -2.29 7.76 13.94
CA GLU A 81 -1.96 6.77 14.96
C GLU A 81 -3.00 5.64 15.09
N GLU A 82 -4.27 5.95 14.84
CA GLU A 82 -5.33 4.94 14.82
C GLU A 82 -5.16 3.91 13.69
N VAL A 83 -4.67 4.33 12.52
CA VAL A 83 -4.41 3.45 11.37
C VAL A 83 -3.19 2.58 11.67
N LEU A 84 -2.14 3.15 12.25
CA LEU A 84 -0.95 2.41 12.67
C LEU A 84 -1.29 1.31 13.69
N ARG A 85 -2.13 1.63 14.70
CA ARG A 85 -2.54 0.65 15.71
C ARG A 85 -3.38 -0.50 15.15
N LYS A 86 -4.30 -0.20 14.23
CA LYS A 86 -5.22 -1.18 13.61
C LYS A 86 -4.55 -2.05 12.55
N ALA A 87 -3.36 -1.68 12.08
CA ALA A 87 -2.60 -2.47 11.12
C ALA A 87 -2.16 -3.82 11.70
N ASP A 88 -2.08 -4.82 10.83
CA ASP A 88 -1.54 -6.13 11.17
C ASP A 88 -0.02 -6.06 11.23
N PHE A 89 0.60 -5.32 10.30
CA PHE A 89 2.04 -5.12 10.25
C PHE A 89 2.44 -3.70 9.84
N LEU A 90 3.59 -3.26 10.34
CA LEU A 90 4.35 -2.13 9.83
C LEU A 90 5.46 -2.66 8.92
N LEU A 91 5.43 -2.31 7.63
CA LEU A 91 6.51 -2.68 6.71
C LEU A 91 7.79 -1.96 7.11
N GLU A 92 8.92 -2.66 7.04
CA GLU A 92 10.22 -2.08 7.34
C GLU A 92 10.46 -0.78 6.54
N PRO A 93 10.90 0.32 7.20
CA PRO A 93 11.14 1.57 6.49
C PRO A 93 12.17 1.43 5.38
N ILE A 94 12.01 2.23 4.32
CA ILE A 94 13.02 2.34 3.28
C ILE A 94 14.21 3.11 3.85
N TYR A 95 15.39 2.51 3.89
CA TYR A 95 16.64 3.20 4.20
C TYR A 95 17.44 3.45 2.93
N GLY A 96 18.09 4.61 2.89
CA GLY A 96 19.12 4.95 1.90
C GLY A 96 20.51 4.91 2.52
N ILE A 97 21.48 5.56 1.86
CA ILE A 97 22.88 5.61 2.30
C ILE A 97 23.13 6.48 3.55
N GLY A 98 22.14 7.21 4.04
CA GLY A 98 22.27 8.09 5.20
C GLY A 98 21.03 8.07 6.08
N GLU A 99 21.01 8.96 7.06
CA GLU A 99 19.99 8.99 8.12
C GLU A 99 18.63 9.52 7.68
N TYR A 100 18.53 10.19 6.51
CA TYR A 100 17.29 10.76 6.01
C TYR A 100 16.51 9.78 5.13
N ASN A 101 15.26 9.50 5.50
CA ASN A 101 14.38 8.59 4.78
C ASN A 101 12.92 9.08 4.60
N HIS A 102 12.66 10.37 4.75
CA HIS A 102 11.34 10.95 4.50
C HIS A 102 11.12 11.16 3.00
N LEU A 103 10.67 10.09 2.33
CA LEU A 103 10.43 10.05 0.89
C LEU A 103 9.06 10.64 0.52
N ALA A 104 8.96 11.18 -0.69
CA ALA A 104 7.67 11.46 -1.30
C ALA A 104 6.88 10.15 -1.44
N VAL A 105 5.57 10.18 -1.17
CA VAL A 105 4.70 9.00 -1.17
C VAL A 105 4.81 8.22 -2.48
N ARG A 106 4.81 8.92 -3.63
CA ARG A 106 4.96 8.29 -4.95
C ARG A 106 6.28 7.52 -5.08
N SER A 107 7.38 8.05 -4.55
CA SER A 107 8.69 7.38 -4.55
C SER A 107 8.70 6.18 -3.60
N ALA A 108 8.09 6.31 -2.42
CA ALA A 108 7.95 5.21 -1.47
C ALA A 108 7.12 4.05 -2.07
N VAL A 109 6.01 4.35 -2.75
CA VAL A 109 5.18 3.36 -3.45
C VAL A 109 6.00 2.61 -4.49
N ALA A 110 6.73 3.32 -5.36
CA ALA A 110 7.54 2.69 -6.40
C ALA A 110 8.58 1.73 -5.81
N ILE A 111 9.32 2.15 -4.78
CA ILE A 111 10.36 1.33 -4.14
C ILE A 111 9.75 0.13 -3.39
N VAL A 112 8.62 0.32 -2.70
CA VAL A 112 7.94 -0.78 -1.99
C VAL A 112 7.48 -1.85 -2.97
N LEU A 113 6.85 -1.44 -4.08
CA LEU A 113 6.38 -2.38 -5.10
C LEU A 113 7.55 -3.09 -5.79
N ASP A 114 8.64 -2.38 -6.08
CA ASP A 114 9.86 -2.97 -6.64
C ASP A 114 10.49 -4.00 -5.68
N ARG A 115 10.61 -3.70 -4.38
CA ARG A 115 11.17 -4.64 -3.40
C ARG A 115 10.29 -5.87 -3.16
N LEU A 116 8.96 -5.75 -3.28
CA LEU A 116 8.03 -6.87 -3.09
C LEU A 116 7.85 -7.71 -4.36
N PHE A 117 7.71 -7.06 -5.51
CA PHE A 117 7.22 -7.68 -6.74
C PHE A 117 8.12 -7.44 -7.96
N GLY A 118 9.21 -6.69 -7.79
CA GLY A 118 10.28 -6.57 -8.78
C GLY A 118 10.98 -7.92 -9.00
N ARG A 119 11.70 -7.99 -10.13
CA ARG A 119 12.50 -9.15 -10.51
C ARG A 119 13.85 -9.17 -9.81
#